data_AF-A0A0M9EAB7-F1
#
_entry.id   AF-A0A0M9EAB7-F1
#
_cell.length_a   1.000
_cell.length_b   1.000
_cell.length_c   1.000
_cell.angle_alpha   90.00
_cell.angle_beta   90.00
_cell.angle_gamma   90.00
#
_symmetry.space_group_name_H-M   'P 1'
#
loop_
_entity.id
_entity.type
_entity.pdbx_description
1 polymer ?
#
loop_
_entity_poly.entity_id
_entity_poly.type
_entity_poly.pdbx_seq_one_letter_code
_entity_poly.pdbx_strand_id
1 'polypeptide(L)'
;TLPTGGTITGVVQTAAGTKLENVFVTLTSDYLNITDEITRTDVNGLYAFYAMKSSPTSDYVVTIYPEDQGYPVTERTGLNVDTNLDNPTSIDFNLTKGNQTTISGTVKNGETIATNVKVLIYKNDIRIVSVLVDENGAFEFTALNSTATYKLKFTTRDKTLKHYSAQDGSSVESIDNAYSFSTGSVVNFVY
;
A
#
# COMPACT_ATOMS: atom_id res chain seq x y z
N THR A 1 19.25 0.45 -26.51
CA THR A 1 20.12 -0.45 -25.73
C THR A 1 19.23 -1.39 -24.96
N LEU A 2 19.46 -2.70 -25.04
CA LEU A 2 18.73 -3.67 -24.23
C LEU A 2 19.08 -3.43 -22.75
N PRO A 3 18.13 -3.60 -21.82
CA PRO A 3 18.40 -3.45 -20.40
C PRO A 3 19.50 -4.43 -19.98
N THR A 4 20.60 -3.91 -19.44
CA THR A 4 21.68 -4.71 -18.87
C THR A 4 21.32 -5.06 -17.44
N GLY A 5 20.83 -6.27 -17.19
CA GLY A 5 20.51 -6.77 -15.86
C GLY A 5 19.58 -7.96 -15.88
N GLY A 6 19.43 -8.59 -14.72
CA GLY A 6 18.48 -9.67 -14.50
C GLY A 6 17.04 -9.19 -14.41
N THR A 7 16.13 -10.15 -14.24
CA THR A 7 14.70 -9.88 -14.05
C THR A 7 14.22 -10.56 -12.78
N ILE A 8 13.48 -9.83 -11.95
CA ILE A 8 12.65 -10.41 -10.88
C ILE A 8 11.22 -10.44 -11.39
N THR A 9 10.59 -11.60 -11.34
CA THR A 9 9.18 -11.78 -11.70
C THR A 9 8.44 -12.47 -10.58
N GLY A 10 7.12 -12.53 -10.66
CA GLY A 10 6.34 -13.37 -9.77
C GLY A 10 4.86 -13.32 -10.05
N VAL A 11 4.13 -14.21 -9.38
CA VAL A 11 2.68 -14.22 -9.30
C VAL A 11 2.23 -13.85 -7.91
N VAL A 12 1.25 -12.95 -7.81
CA VAL A 12 0.45 -12.74 -6.61
C VAL A 12 -0.91 -13.42 -6.78
N GLN A 13 -1.20 -14.36 -5.88
CA GLN A 13 -2.45 -15.12 -5.89
C GLN A 13 -2.90 -15.46 -4.47
N THR A 14 -4.16 -15.85 -4.33
CA THR A 14 -4.70 -16.38 -3.07
C THR A 14 -4.19 -17.80 -2.83
N ALA A 15 -4.32 -18.30 -1.59
CA ALA A 15 -4.05 -19.71 -1.26
C ALA A 15 -4.90 -20.70 -2.07
N ALA A 16 -6.05 -20.27 -2.60
CA ALA A 16 -6.91 -21.06 -3.49
C ALA A 16 -6.49 -20.96 -4.97
N GLY A 17 -5.44 -20.21 -5.31
CA GLY A 17 -4.92 -20.03 -6.67
C GLY A 17 -5.59 -18.91 -7.48
N THR A 18 -6.50 -18.14 -6.89
CA THR A 18 -7.10 -16.98 -7.57
C THR A 18 -6.06 -15.89 -7.78
N LYS A 19 -5.85 -15.43 -9.01
CA LYS A 19 -4.89 -14.37 -9.33
C LYS A 19 -5.39 -13.01 -8.83
N LEU A 20 -4.48 -12.20 -8.29
CA LEU A 20 -4.80 -10.86 -7.77
C LEU A 20 -4.22 -9.79 -8.68
N GLU A 21 -5.09 -9.08 -9.39
CA GLU A 21 -4.74 -7.95 -10.26
C GLU A 21 -4.53 -6.67 -9.46
N ASN A 22 -3.75 -5.73 -10.01
CA ASN A 22 -3.58 -4.37 -9.51
C ASN A 22 -3.00 -4.27 -8.09
N VAL A 23 -2.37 -5.34 -7.61
CA VAL A 23 -1.61 -5.35 -6.35
C VAL A 23 -0.35 -4.51 -6.55
N PHE A 24 -0.12 -3.54 -5.67
CA PHE A 24 1.10 -2.75 -5.68
C PHE A 24 2.28 -3.58 -5.20
N VAL A 25 3.39 -3.53 -5.93
CA VAL A 25 4.62 -4.28 -5.62
C VAL A 25 5.78 -3.30 -5.58
N THR A 26 6.55 -3.31 -4.50
CA THR A 26 7.80 -2.55 -4.38
C THR A 26 8.99 -3.49 -4.36
N LEU A 27 10.13 -2.95 -4.76
CA LEU A 27 11.42 -3.61 -4.68
C LEU A 27 12.46 -2.63 -4.12
N THR A 28 13.21 -3.08 -3.12
CA THR A 28 14.30 -2.30 -2.50
C THR A 28 15.58 -3.11 -2.38
N SER A 29 16.72 -2.43 -2.27
CA SER A 29 18.04 -2.99 -1.97
C SER A 29 18.91 -1.90 -1.36
N ASP A 30 19.40 -2.13 -0.15
CA ASP A 30 20.26 -1.19 0.58
C ASP A 30 21.64 -1.08 -0.09
N TYR A 31 22.24 -2.20 -0.49
CA TYR A 31 23.55 -2.26 -1.14
C TYR A 31 23.56 -1.47 -2.47
N LEU A 32 22.49 -1.60 -3.25
CA LEU A 32 22.37 -0.93 -4.54
C LEU A 32 21.72 0.46 -4.45
N ASN A 33 21.30 0.90 -3.26
CA ASN A 33 20.52 2.11 -3.03
C ASN A 33 19.25 2.18 -3.89
N ILE A 34 18.53 1.07 -3.97
CA ILE A 34 17.23 1.01 -4.65
C ILE A 34 16.15 1.22 -3.59
N THR A 35 15.42 2.33 -3.70
CA THR A 35 14.38 2.72 -2.73
C THR A 35 12.98 2.85 -3.32
N ASP A 36 12.85 2.95 -4.64
CA ASP A 36 11.63 3.44 -5.30
C ASP A 36 11.18 2.61 -6.53
N GLU A 37 11.68 1.37 -6.67
CA GLU A 37 11.20 0.51 -7.76
C GLU A 37 9.80 -0.01 -7.44
N ILE A 38 8.87 0.27 -8.35
CA ILE A 38 7.44 0.06 -8.16
C ILE A 38 6.83 -0.54 -9.42
N THR A 39 5.97 -1.53 -9.24
CA THR A 39 5.11 -2.06 -10.30
C THR A 39 3.73 -2.45 -9.75
N ARG A 40 2.86 -2.96 -10.63
CA ARG A 40 1.56 -3.51 -10.27
C ARG A 40 1.34 -4.85 -10.96
N THR A 41 0.60 -5.74 -10.32
CA THR A 41 0.20 -6.99 -10.96
C THR A 41 -0.81 -6.76 -12.09
N ASP A 42 -0.70 -7.55 -13.16
CA ASP A 42 -1.66 -7.56 -14.26
C ASP A 42 -2.90 -8.43 -13.96
N VAL A 43 -3.79 -8.60 -14.94
CA VAL A 43 -5.00 -9.45 -14.86
C VAL A 43 -4.72 -10.91 -14.49
N ASN A 44 -3.49 -11.40 -14.70
CA ASN A 44 -3.06 -12.76 -14.38
C ASN A 44 -2.30 -12.81 -13.05
N GLY A 45 -2.26 -11.70 -12.30
CA GLY A 45 -1.51 -11.57 -11.05
C GLY A 45 0.00 -11.49 -11.25
N LEU A 46 0.49 -11.28 -12.48
CA LEU A 46 1.91 -11.26 -12.80
C LEU A 46 2.51 -9.88 -12.57
N TYR A 47 3.72 -9.83 -12.01
CA TYR A 47 4.53 -8.61 -11.92
C TYR A 47 5.97 -8.88 -12.36
N ALA A 48 6.68 -7.81 -12.73
CA ALA A 48 8.10 -7.89 -13.09
C ALA A 48 8.86 -6.59 -12.80
N PHE A 49 10.13 -6.75 -12.45
CA PHE A 49 11.16 -5.71 -12.40
C PHE A 49 12.30 -6.12 -13.33
N TYR A 50 12.67 -5.24 -14.25
CA TYR A 50 13.67 -5.49 -15.30
C TYR A 50 14.96 -4.73 -15.04
N ALA A 51 16.05 -5.16 -15.68
CA ALA A 51 17.36 -4.49 -15.59
C ALA A 51 17.94 -4.48 -14.16
N MET A 52 17.60 -5.48 -13.35
CA MET A 52 18.05 -5.58 -11.97
C MET A 52 19.53 -5.97 -11.92
N LYS A 53 20.31 -5.26 -11.09
CA LYS A 53 21.74 -5.54 -10.92
C LYS A 53 21.94 -6.68 -9.93
N SER A 54 22.98 -7.48 -10.10
CA SER A 54 23.37 -8.44 -9.05
C SER A 54 23.80 -7.69 -7.80
N SER A 55 23.36 -8.14 -6.64
CA SER A 55 23.88 -7.71 -5.35
C SER A 55 24.74 -8.83 -4.74
N PRO A 56 25.94 -8.54 -4.18
CA PRO A 56 26.74 -9.54 -3.49
C PRO A 56 26.17 -9.92 -2.12
N THR A 57 25.19 -9.18 -1.60
CA THR A 57 24.66 -9.33 -0.24
C THR A 57 23.30 -9.99 -0.16
N SER A 58 22.67 -10.34 -1.29
CA SER A 58 21.31 -10.93 -1.29
C SER A 58 20.31 -10.08 -0.52
N ASP A 59 20.31 -8.78 -0.78
CA ASP A 59 19.58 -7.79 0.01
C ASP A 59 18.33 -7.26 -0.70
N TYR A 60 17.94 -7.84 -1.83
CA TYR A 60 16.68 -7.46 -2.43
C TYR A 60 15.51 -7.84 -1.51
N VAL A 61 14.58 -6.90 -1.38
CA VAL A 61 13.31 -7.09 -0.71
C VAL A 61 12.19 -6.80 -1.69
N VAL A 62 11.29 -7.76 -1.88
CA VAL A 62 10.05 -7.55 -2.65
C VAL A 62 8.88 -7.51 -1.67
N THR A 63 8.13 -6.42 -1.68
CA THR A 63 6.97 -6.23 -0.80
C THR A 63 5.72 -6.00 -1.62
N ILE A 64 4.63 -6.69 -1.28
CA ILE A 64 3.32 -6.51 -1.91
C ILE A 64 2.33 -5.83 -0.96
N TYR A 65 1.46 -4.98 -1.51
CA TYR A 65 0.44 -4.23 -0.76
C TYR A 65 -0.97 -4.53 -1.28
N PRO A 66 -1.54 -5.71 -0.96
CA PRO A 66 -2.86 -6.16 -1.41
C PRO A 66 -4.00 -5.84 -0.42
N GLU A 67 -3.80 -4.85 0.46
CA GLU A 67 -4.72 -4.52 1.54
C GLU A 67 -6.06 -3.99 1.03
N ASP A 68 -6.10 -3.37 -0.16
CA ASP A 68 -7.34 -2.96 -0.85
C ASP A 68 -8.22 -4.16 -1.24
N GLN A 69 -7.63 -5.35 -1.34
CA GLN A 69 -8.28 -6.63 -1.63
C GLN A 69 -8.45 -7.48 -0.36
N GLY A 70 -8.05 -6.92 0.78
CA GLY A 70 -8.16 -7.54 2.10
C GLY A 70 -7.10 -8.57 2.44
N TYR A 71 -5.92 -8.48 1.84
CA TYR A 71 -4.80 -9.31 2.22
C TYR A 71 -3.75 -8.47 2.95
N PRO A 72 -3.05 -9.04 3.94
CA PRO A 72 -2.00 -8.32 4.63
C PRO A 72 -0.82 -8.03 3.68
N VAL A 73 -0.15 -6.90 3.92
CA VAL A 73 1.19 -6.65 3.34
C VAL A 73 2.09 -7.82 3.64
N THR A 74 2.77 -8.32 2.60
CA THR A 74 3.67 -9.46 2.70
C THR A 74 4.95 -9.13 1.96
N GLU A 75 6.09 -9.57 2.48
CA GLU A 75 7.39 -9.36 1.85
C GLU A 75 8.20 -10.66 1.74
N ARG A 76 9.19 -10.60 0.86
CA ARG A 76 10.24 -11.61 0.66
C ARG A 76 11.57 -10.89 0.71
N THR A 77 12.42 -11.28 1.66
CA THR A 77 13.74 -10.69 1.89
C THR A 77 14.83 -11.70 1.55
N GLY A 78 16.10 -11.27 1.59
CA GLY A 78 17.22 -12.18 1.37
C GLY A 78 17.39 -12.59 -0.10
N LEU A 79 16.87 -11.79 -1.04
CA LEU A 79 16.76 -12.17 -2.44
C LEU A 79 18.03 -11.78 -3.22
N ASN A 80 18.41 -12.66 -4.15
CA ASN A 80 19.43 -12.41 -5.15
C ASN A 80 18.79 -12.37 -6.53
N VAL A 81 19.39 -11.59 -7.43
CA VAL A 81 19.02 -11.56 -8.84
C VAL A 81 20.04 -12.34 -9.65
N ASP A 82 19.57 -13.33 -10.38
CA ASP A 82 20.32 -13.90 -11.49
C ASP A 82 20.33 -12.88 -12.65
N THR A 83 21.52 -12.47 -13.07
CA THR A 83 21.69 -11.51 -14.17
C THR A 83 21.67 -12.18 -15.54
N ASN A 84 21.56 -13.52 -15.58
CA ASN A 84 21.27 -14.24 -16.79
C ASN A 84 19.83 -13.96 -17.25
N LEU A 85 19.69 -13.34 -18.42
CA LEU A 85 18.40 -12.95 -19.01
C LEU A 85 17.48 -14.15 -19.28
N ASP A 86 18.04 -15.35 -19.46
CA ASP A 86 17.27 -16.56 -19.74
C ASP A 86 16.70 -17.22 -18.47
N ASN A 87 17.04 -16.70 -17.28
CA ASN A 87 16.66 -17.29 -15.99
C ASN A 87 16.13 -16.23 -15.01
N PRO A 88 14.90 -15.74 -15.19
CA PRO A 88 14.32 -14.76 -14.28
C PRO A 88 14.20 -15.34 -12.86
N THR A 89 14.52 -14.52 -11.87
CA THR A 89 14.29 -14.86 -10.47
C THR A 89 12.79 -14.76 -10.17
N SER A 90 12.12 -15.89 -9.99
CA SER A 90 10.68 -15.95 -9.72
C SER A 90 10.38 -15.93 -8.22
N ILE A 91 9.53 -15.01 -7.79
CA ILE A 91 9.14 -14.79 -6.40
C ILE A 91 7.60 -14.79 -6.31
N ASP A 92 7.02 -15.92 -5.92
CA ASP A 92 5.56 -16.03 -5.85
C ASP A 92 5.01 -15.75 -4.44
N PHE A 93 3.83 -15.13 -4.42
CA PHE A 93 3.07 -14.82 -3.22
C PHE A 93 1.74 -15.57 -3.23
N ASN A 94 1.55 -16.43 -2.23
CA ASN A 94 0.30 -17.15 -1.97
C ASN A 94 -0.34 -16.59 -0.70
N LEU A 95 -1.42 -15.83 -0.85
CA LEU A 95 -1.98 -15.02 0.23
C LEU A 95 -3.15 -15.70 0.93
N THR A 96 -3.12 -15.64 2.25
CA THR A 96 -4.23 -15.94 3.13
C THR A 96 -4.80 -14.65 3.67
N LYS A 97 -6.13 -14.57 3.79
CA LYS A 97 -6.75 -13.46 4.51
C LYS A 97 -6.31 -13.57 5.97
N GLY A 98 -5.61 -12.56 6.48
CA GLY A 98 -5.27 -12.47 7.90
C GLY A 98 -6.50 -12.12 8.74
N ASN A 99 -6.29 -11.88 10.03
CA ASN A 99 -7.31 -11.25 10.87
C ASN A 99 -7.54 -9.83 10.37
N GLN A 100 -8.65 -9.65 9.67
CA GLN A 100 -9.06 -8.39 9.08
C GLN A 100 -9.78 -7.55 10.13
N THR A 101 -9.50 -6.26 10.09
CA THR A 101 -10.08 -5.27 11.00
C THR A 101 -10.39 -3.99 10.21
N THR A 102 -11.05 -3.03 10.85
CA THR A 102 -11.54 -1.82 10.18
C THR A 102 -10.87 -0.57 10.74
N ILE A 103 -10.81 0.50 9.95
CA ILE A 103 -10.72 1.87 10.49
C ILE A 103 -11.91 2.61 9.90
N SER A 104 -12.75 3.15 10.76
CA SER A 104 -13.95 3.87 10.37
C SER A 104 -13.95 5.26 10.96
N GLY A 105 -14.90 6.08 10.55
CA GLY A 105 -14.95 7.43 11.05
C GLY A 105 -15.99 8.30 10.40
N THR A 106 -16.01 9.55 10.84
CA THR A 106 -16.83 10.61 10.26
C THR A 106 -15.97 11.81 9.87
N VAL A 107 -16.47 12.61 8.93
CA VAL A 107 -15.79 13.78 8.39
C VAL A 107 -16.75 14.97 8.47
N LYS A 108 -16.29 16.06 9.07
CA LYS A 108 -17.02 17.33 9.14
C LYS A 108 -16.18 18.50 8.62
N ASN A 109 -16.86 19.48 8.04
CA ASN A 109 -16.35 20.82 7.76
C ASN A 109 -16.92 21.75 8.84
N GLY A 110 -16.12 22.06 9.85
CA GLY A 110 -16.60 22.61 11.12
C GLY A 110 -17.71 21.75 11.74
N GLU A 111 -18.91 22.31 11.90
CA GLU A 111 -20.08 21.61 12.46
C GLU A 111 -20.92 20.85 11.41
N THR A 112 -20.60 21.01 10.13
CA THR A 112 -21.41 20.44 9.03
C THR A 112 -20.83 19.11 8.56
N ILE A 113 -21.69 18.15 8.23
CA ILE A 113 -21.29 16.90 7.58
C ILE A 113 -20.57 17.22 6.27
N ALA A 114 -19.37 16.68 6.08
CA ALA A 114 -18.62 16.83 4.85
C ALA A 114 -18.98 15.72 3.87
N THR A 115 -19.30 16.09 2.63
CA THR A 115 -19.53 15.16 1.51
C THR A 115 -18.49 15.40 0.42
N ASN A 116 -18.36 14.48 -0.53
CA ASN A 116 -17.37 14.54 -1.63
C ASN A 116 -15.90 14.58 -1.16
N VAL A 117 -15.65 14.09 0.06
CA VAL A 117 -14.30 13.89 0.58
C VAL A 117 -13.86 12.47 0.25
N LYS A 118 -12.66 12.33 -0.27
CA LYS A 118 -11.98 11.05 -0.45
C LYS A 118 -10.96 10.88 0.67
N VAL A 119 -11.11 9.80 1.42
CA VAL A 119 -10.16 9.40 2.46
C VAL A 119 -9.17 8.41 1.85
N LEU A 120 -7.89 8.68 2.01
CA LEU A 120 -6.78 7.84 1.57
C LEU A 120 -6.08 7.31 2.82
N ILE A 121 -5.78 6.01 2.84
CA ILE A 121 -5.04 5.38 3.92
C ILE A 121 -3.61 5.08 3.46
N TYR A 122 -2.66 5.37 4.34
CA TYR A 122 -1.23 5.25 4.10
C TYR A 122 -0.60 4.33 5.14
N LYS A 123 0.35 3.52 4.69
CA LYS A 123 1.22 2.70 5.54
C LYS A 123 2.65 2.90 5.07
N ASN A 124 3.56 3.25 5.98
CA ASN A 124 4.94 3.61 5.66
C ASN A 124 5.01 4.62 4.49
N ASP A 125 4.14 5.63 4.54
CA ASP A 125 4.00 6.71 3.55
C ASP A 125 3.61 6.28 2.12
N ILE A 126 3.36 4.99 1.91
CA ILE A 126 2.78 4.44 0.68
C ILE A 126 1.26 4.49 0.77
N ARG A 127 0.61 5.05 -0.26
CA ARG A 127 -0.85 5.05 -0.36
C ARG A 127 -1.32 3.63 -0.66
N ILE A 128 -2.15 3.09 0.21
CA ILE A 128 -2.66 1.73 0.12
C ILE A 128 -4.00 1.71 -0.64
N VAL A 129 -5.03 2.32 -0.06
CA VAL A 129 -6.38 2.35 -0.63
C VAL A 129 -7.04 3.70 -0.36
N SER A 130 -8.20 3.93 -0.96
CA SER A 130 -9.00 5.11 -0.72
C SER A 130 -10.48 4.81 -0.80
N VAL A 131 -11.27 5.46 0.04
CA VAL A 131 -12.73 5.37 0.06
C VAL A 131 -13.34 6.76 -0.09
N LEU A 132 -14.54 6.81 -0.65
CA LEU A 132 -15.33 8.04 -0.68
C LEU A 132 -16.16 8.13 0.59
N VAL A 133 -16.21 9.31 1.19
CA VAL A 133 -17.11 9.61 2.30
C VAL A 133 -18.55 9.57 1.80
N ASP A 134 -19.43 8.93 2.56
CA ASP A 134 -20.85 8.80 2.23
C ASP A 134 -21.67 10.07 2.54
N GLU A 135 -22.98 10.00 2.33
CA GLU A 135 -23.91 11.11 2.56
C GLU A 135 -24.05 11.53 4.04
N ASN A 136 -23.68 10.65 4.97
CA ASN A 136 -23.68 10.91 6.41
C ASN A 136 -22.32 11.40 6.90
N GLY A 137 -21.36 11.61 6.00
CA GLY A 137 -19.99 11.97 6.36
C GLY A 137 -19.17 10.79 6.84
N ALA A 138 -19.67 9.56 6.71
CA ALA A 138 -18.99 8.38 7.22
C ALA A 138 -18.04 7.78 6.18
N PHE A 139 -17.00 7.13 6.67
CA PHE A 139 -16.10 6.30 5.87
C PHE A 139 -15.72 5.03 6.63
N GLU A 140 -15.36 4.00 5.88
CA GLU A 140 -14.84 2.76 6.44
C GLU A 140 -13.81 2.15 5.51
N PHE A 141 -12.64 1.83 6.06
CA PHE A 141 -11.66 0.94 5.46
C PHE A 141 -11.88 -0.44 6.04
N THR A 142 -12.26 -1.39 5.20
CA THR A 142 -12.36 -2.79 5.57
C THR A 142 -11.07 -3.52 5.23
N ALA A 143 -10.80 -4.60 5.97
CA ALA A 143 -9.76 -5.56 5.62
C ALA A 143 -8.31 -5.09 5.82
N LEU A 144 -8.10 -4.25 6.83
CA LEU A 144 -6.78 -3.81 7.27
C LEU A 144 -6.09 -4.88 8.12
N ASN A 145 -4.76 -4.87 8.10
CA ASN A 145 -3.94 -5.76 8.94
C ASN A 145 -4.10 -5.38 10.42
N SER A 146 -4.61 -6.30 11.23
CA SER A 146 -4.97 -6.09 12.64
C SER A 146 -3.82 -5.67 13.56
N THR A 147 -2.57 -5.85 13.15
CA THR A 147 -1.39 -5.47 13.95
C THR A 147 -0.68 -4.23 13.41
N ALA A 148 -1.15 -3.68 12.30
CA ALA A 148 -0.57 -2.49 11.68
C ALA A 148 -1.24 -1.20 12.16
N THR A 149 -0.53 -0.10 11.94
CA THR A 149 -1.06 1.25 12.09
C THR A 149 -1.02 1.99 10.76
N TYR A 150 -1.89 2.99 10.63
CA TYR A 150 -2.13 3.68 9.36
C TYR A 150 -2.33 5.17 9.54
N LYS A 151 -1.87 5.96 8.58
CA LYS A 151 -2.12 7.40 8.51
C LYS A 151 -3.26 7.67 7.53
N LEU A 152 -4.12 8.64 7.86
CA LEU A 152 -5.26 9.03 7.02
C LEU A 152 -5.05 10.40 6.40
N LYS A 153 -5.35 10.52 5.11
CA LYS A 153 -5.39 11.78 4.35
C LYS A 153 -6.77 12.01 3.78
N PHE A 154 -7.29 13.21 3.98
CA PHE A 154 -8.60 13.63 3.50
C PHE A 154 -8.38 14.60 2.35
N THR A 155 -9.08 14.38 1.24
CA THR A 155 -8.95 15.21 0.04
C THR A 155 -10.29 15.48 -0.59
N THR A 156 -10.53 16.70 -1.03
CA THR A 156 -11.69 17.05 -1.87
C THR A 156 -11.29 17.11 -3.35
N ARG A 157 -12.27 16.99 -4.25
CA ARG A 157 -12.03 17.00 -5.70
C ARG A 157 -11.43 18.32 -6.20
N ASP A 158 -11.89 19.42 -5.64
CA ASP A 158 -11.40 20.79 -5.90
C ASP A 158 -10.04 21.06 -5.23
N LYS A 159 -9.53 20.12 -4.44
CA LYS A 159 -8.26 20.20 -3.69
C LYS A 159 -8.21 21.30 -2.63
N THR A 160 -9.36 21.84 -2.22
CA THR A 160 -9.43 22.79 -1.09
C THR A 160 -9.10 22.12 0.24
N LEU A 161 -9.40 20.83 0.38
CA LEU A 161 -8.91 19.97 1.46
C LEU A 161 -7.81 19.05 0.92
N LYS A 162 -6.68 19.00 1.62
CA LYS A 162 -5.57 18.06 1.33
C LYS A 162 -4.77 17.66 2.59
N HIS A 163 -5.45 17.55 3.73
CA HIS A 163 -4.81 17.38 5.04
C HIS A 163 -4.80 15.93 5.51
N TYR A 164 -3.96 15.66 6.49
CA TYR A 164 -3.92 14.41 7.25
C TYR A 164 -4.63 14.59 8.60
N SER A 165 -4.96 13.49 9.27
CA SER A 165 -5.54 13.53 10.62
C SER A 165 -4.47 13.47 11.70
N ALA A 166 -4.58 14.36 12.68
CA ALA A 166 -3.96 14.22 13.99
C ALA A 166 -4.77 13.26 14.88
N GLN A 167 -4.26 12.96 16.07
CA GLN A 167 -4.84 11.99 17.02
C GLN A 167 -6.24 12.39 17.47
N ASP A 168 -6.48 13.68 17.66
CA ASP A 168 -7.74 14.27 18.10
C ASP A 168 -8.74 14.48 16.95
N GLY A 169 -8.37 14.10 15.73
CA GLY A 169 -9.19 14.31 14.54
C GLY A 169 -9.03 15.68 13.88
N SER A 170 -8.16 16.55 14.41
CA SER A 170 -7.84 17.82 13.75
C SER A 170 -6.99 17.62 12.49
N SER A 171 -7.00 18.63 11.61
CA SER A 171 -6.28 18.59 10.34
C SER A 171 -4.82 19.05 10.46
N VAL A 172 -3.90 18.31 9.83
CA VAL A 172 -2.47 18.65 9.72
C VAL A 172 -1.99 18.57 8.28
N GLU A 173 -1.03 19.41 7.87
CA GLU A 173 -0.65 19.54 6.46
C GLU A 173 0.31 18.45 5.96
N SER A 174 1.17 17.92 6.83
CA SER A 174 2.21 16.94 6.48
C SER A 174 1.92 15.55 7.02
N ILE A 175 2.34 14.53 6.27
CA ILE A 175 2.29 13.13 6.70
C ILE A 175 3.19 12.86 7.90
N ASP A 176 4.26 13.64 8.09
CA ASP A 176 5.19 13.50 9.20
C ASP A 176 4.54 13.87 10.54
N ASN A 177 3.53 14.76 10.49
CA ASN A 177 2.76 15.21 11.65
C ASN A 177 1.46 14.42 11.82
N ALA A 178 1.15 13.51 10.90
CA ALA A 178 -0.08 12.72 10.93
C ALA A 178 0.00 11.64 12.00
N TYR A 179 -1.12 11.39 12.67
CA TYR A 179 -1.23 10.31 13.64
C TYR A 179 -1.40 8.96 12.94
N SER A 180 -0.77 7.93 13.51
CA SER A 180 -0.89 6.54 13.06
C SER A 180 -1.97 5.82 13.88
N PHE A 181 -3.11 5.54 13.27
CA PHE A 181 -4.24 4.86 13.88
C PHE A 181 -4.07 3.35 13.81
N SER A 182 -4.24 2.67 14.94
CA SER A 182 -4.41 1.22 14.96
C SER A 182 -5.76 0.84 14.34
N THR A 183 -5.84 -0.36 13.79
CA THR A 183 -7.12 -0.92 13.38
C THR A 183 -8.07 -1.12 14.57
N GLY A 184 -9.37 -0.99 14.32
CA GLY A 184 -10.43 -0.88 15.32
C GLY A 184 -10.73 0.56 15.76
N SER A 185 -9.91 1.53 15.32
CA SER A 185 -10.12 2.94 15.66
C SER A 185 -11.31 3.55 14.92
N VAL A 186 -12.00 4.45 15.62
CA VAL A 186 -13.00 5.35 15.04
C VAL A 186 -12.42 6.76 15.02
N VAL A 187 -12.36 7.39 13.84
CA VAL A 187 -11.74 8.70 13.62
C VAL A 187 -12.81 9.75 13.30
N ASN A 188 -12.88 10.81 14.10
CA ASN A 188 -13.80 11.93 13.84
C ASN A 188 -13.00 13.11 13.31
N PHE A 189 -12.88 13.23 11.99
CA PHE A 189 -12.07 14.24 11.36
C PHE A 189 -12.85 15.55 11.18
N VAL A 190 -12.22 16.68 11.56
CA VAL A 190 -12.77 18.02 11.38
C VAL A 190 -11.74 18.92 10.71
N TYR A 191 -12.16 19.64 9.67
CA TYR A 191 -11.36 20.63 8.95
C TYR A 191 -12.14 21.93 8.69
#